data_AF-A0A7W8P568-F1
#
_entry.id   AF-A0A7W8P568-F1
#
_cell.length_a   1.000
_cell.length_b   1.000
_cell.length_c   1.000
_cell.angle_alpha   90.00
_cell.angle_beta   90.00
_cell.angle_gamma   90.00
#
_symmetry.space_group_name_H-M   'P 1'
#
loop_
_entity.id
_entity.type
_entity.pdbx_description
1 polymer ?
#
loop_
_entity_poly.entity_id
_entity_poly.type
_entity_poly.pdbx_seq_one_letter_code
_entity_poly.pdbx_strand_id
1 'polypeptide(L)' 'MTDSDLDLVYTTLCNTLTHEGEAQASLYLARLTLLCLTELDDPRRALSLIEAAKLPAAVAV' A
#
# COMPACT_ATOMS: atom_id res chain seq x y z
N MET A 1 1.15 6.37 -15.57
CA MET A 1 1.53 4.96 -15.73
C MET A 1 0.68 4.38 -16.84
N THR A 2 1.32 3.73 -17.79
CA THR A 2 0.66 2.90 -18.81
C THR A 2 0.22 1.57 -18.20
N ASP A 3 -0.57 0.78 -18.91
CA ASP A 3 -0.99 -0.55 -18.45
C ASP A 3 0.21 -1.47 -18.17
N SER A 4 1.26 -1.40 -19.00
CA SER A 4 2.50 -2.14 -18.80
C SER A 4 3.27 -1.68 -17.55
N ASP A 5 3.25 -0.37 -17.25
CA ASP A 5 3.87 0.13 -16.02
C ASP A 5 3.12 -0.37 -14.77
N LEU A 6 1.78 -0.44 -14.85
CA LEU A 6 0.95 -0.96 -13.77
C LEU A 6 1.21 -2.45 -13.53
N ASP A 7 1.27 -3.25 -14.60
CA ASP A 7 1.55 -4.68 -14.52
C ASP A 7 2.91 -4.95 -13.87
N LEU A 8 3.94 -4.21 -14.27
CA LEU A 8 5.27 -4.30 -13.67
C LEU A 8 5.23 -3.97 -12.17
N VAL A 9 4.64 -2.84 -11.80
CA VAL A 9 4.60 -2.38 -10.40
C VAL A 9 3.81 -3.37 -9.52
N TYR A 10 2.68 -3.89 -10.00
CA TYR A 10 1.88 -4.86 -9.27
C TYR A 10 2.59 -6.21 -9.13
N THR A 11 3.20 -6.69 -10.21
CA THR A 11 3.98 -7.93 -10.18
C THR A 11 5.14 -7.82 -9.19
N THR A 12 5.88 -6.71 -9.21
CA THR A 12 6.95 -6.47 -8.23
C THR A 12 6.41 -6.45 -6.80
N LEU A 13 5.33 -5.71 -6.54
CA LEU A 13 4.75 -5.63 -5.20
C LEU A 13 4.33 -7.00 -4.66
N CYS A 14 3.62 -7.79 -5.45
CA CYS A 14 3.16 -9.13 -5.06
C CYS A 14 4.33 -10.10 -4.82
N ASN A 15 5.35 -10.06 -5.67
CA ASN A 15 6.54 -10.88 -5.50
C ASN A 15 7.31 -10.51 -4.22
N THR A 16 7.46 -9.21 -3.92
CA THR A 16 8.11 -8.76 -2.69
C THR A 16 7.31 -9.15 -1.45
N LEU A 17 5.99 -8.95 -1.44
CA LEU A 17 5.15 -9.39 -0.32
C LEU A 17 5.26 -10.90 -0.05
N THR A 18 5.30 -11.70 -1.12
CA THR A 18 5.49 -13.15 -1.02
C THR A 18 6.86 -13.49 -0.45
N HIS A 19 7.90 -12.75 -0.83
CA HIS A 19 9.26 -12.95 -0.34
C HIS A 19 9.43 -12.57 1.14
N GLU A 20 8.90 -11.42 1.56
CA GLU A 20 8.93 -10.96 2.95
C GLU A 20 8.11 -11.89 3.87
N GLY A 21 7.07 -12.51 3.33
CA GLY A 21 6.20 -13.46 4.03
C GLY A 21 5.18 -12.81 4.95
N GLU A 22 4.20 -13.60 5.38
CA GLU A 22 3.02 -13.13 6.13
C GLU A 22 3.39 -12.36 7.41
N ALA A 23 4.40 -12.82 8.14
CA ALA A 23 4.83 -12.20 9.39
C ALA A 23 5.42 -10.79 9.20
N GLN A 24 6.02 -10.49 8.04
CA GLN A 24 6.65 -9.20 7.76
C GLN A 24 5.81 -8.31 6.82
N ALA A 25 4.77 -8.85 6.19
CA ALA A 25 3.95 -8.15 5.21
C ALA A 25 3.41 -6.81 5.75
N SER A 26 2.89 -6.78 6.98
CA SER A 26 2.37 -5.54 7.59
C SER A 26 3.47 -4.50 7.79
N LEU A 27 4.68 -4.90 8.20
CA LEU A 27 5.81 -4.00 8.38
C LEU A 27 6.30 -3.45 7.04
N TYR A 28 6.40 -4.31 6.02
CA TYR A 28 6.74 -3.92 4.67
C TYR A 28 5.75 -2.89 4.11
N LEU A 29 4.45 -3.15 4.21
CA LEU A 29 3.40 -2.25 3.74
C LEU A 29 3.38 -0.93 4.49
N ALA A 30 3.60 -0.93 5.80
CA ALA A 30 3.74 0.29 6.59
C ALA A 30 4.93 1.13 6.10
N ARG A 31 6.09 0.51 5.87
CA ARG A 31 7.29 1.18 5.36
C ARG A 31 7.08 1.75 3.95
N LEU A 32 6.50 0.96 3.05
CA LEU A 32 6.18 1.40 1.69
C LEU A 32 5.22 2.60 1.71
N THR A 33 4.18 2.55 2.55
CA THR A 33 3.22 3.65 2.69
C THR A 33 3.90 4.94 3.14
N LEU A 34 4.80 4.89 4.14
CA LEU A 34 5.52 6.09 4.59
C LEU A 34 6.41 6.71 3.49
N LEU A 35 7.05 5.87 2.67
CA LEU A 35 7.82 6.34 1.51
C LEU A 35 6.89 7.00 0.48
N CYS A 36 5.76 6.37 0.13
CA CYS A 36 4.77 6.96 -0.77
C CYS A 36 4.21 8.29 -0.27
N LEU A 37 3.94 8.41 1.03
CA LEU A 37 3.47 9.67 1.62
C LEU A 37 4.51 10.79 1.56
N THR A 38 5.79 10.44 1.59
CA THR A 38 6.90 11.39 1.43
C THR A 38 6.97 11.89 -0.02
N GLU A 39 6.80 11.01 -1.00
CA GLU A 39 6.78 11.36 -2.42
C GLU A 39 5.51 12.12 -2.85
N LEU A 40 4.38 11.93 -2.15
CA LEU A 40 3.11 12.59 -2.47
C LEU A 40 3.14 14.11 -2.24
N ASP A 41 3.93 14.58 -1.26
CA ASP A 41 4.13 15.99 -0.88
C ASP A 41 2.83 16.83 -0.72
N ASP A 42 1.70 16.17 -0.39
CA ASP A 42 0.40 16.80 -0.14
C ASP A 42 -0.26 16.19 1.10
N PRO A 43 -0.21 16.89 2.25
CA PRO A 43 -0.81 16.42 3.50
C PRO A 43 -2.33 16.22 3.43
N ARG A 44 -3.07 17.02 2.64
CA ARG A 44 -4.53 16.88 2.56
C ARG A 44 -4.90 15.64 1.78
N ARG A 45 -4.19 15.40 0.68
CA ARG A 45 -4.38 14.19 -0.12
C ARG A 45 -3.94 12.94 0.64
N ALA A 46 -2.84 13.00 1.38
CA ALA A 46 -2.40 11.94 2.29
C ALA A 46 -3.50 11.56 3.30
N LEU A 47 -4.06 12.54 4.01
CA LEU A 47 -5.14 12.31 4.98
C LEU A 47 -6.39 11.70 4.32
N SER A 48 -6.77 12.20 3.14
CA SER A 48 -7.91 11.65 2.38
C SER A 48 -7.69 10.18 1.99
N LEU A 49 -6.48 9.80 1.61
CA LEU A 49 -6.15 8.41 1.25
C LEU A 49 -6.16 7.49 2.47
N ILE A 50 -5.66 7.96 3.62
CA ILE A 50 -5.68 7.21 4.89
C ILE A 50 -7.12 6.93 5.32
N GLU A 51 -8.00 7.92 5.22
CA GLU A 51 -9.43 7.73 5.51
C GLU A 51 -10.10 6.76 4.54
N ALA A 52 -9.81 6.86 3.25
CA ALA A 52 -10.35 5.95 2.23
C ALA A 52 -9.85 4.50 2.37
N ALA A 53 -8.66 4.30 2.95
CA ALA A 53 -8.06 2.98 3.16
C ALA A 53 -8.63 2.22 4.37
N LYS A 54 -9.48 2.86 5.20
CA LYS A 54 -10.12 2.20 6.34
C LYS A 54 -10.94 1.00 5.86
N LEU A 55 -10.59 -0.18 6.36
CA LEU A 55 -11.38 -1.37 6.12
C LEU A 55 -12.79 -1.17 6.70
N PRO A 56 -13.83 -1.69 6.04
CA PRO A 56 -15.15 -1.73 6.67
C PRO A 56 -15.02 -2.42 8.03
N ALA A 57 -15.73 -1.91 9.04
CA ALA A 57 -15.78 -2.57 10.34
C ALA A 57 -16.10 -4.04 10.11
N ALA A 58 -15.21 -4.93 10.54
CA ALA A 58 -15.44 -6.35 10.43
C ALA A 58 -16.77 -6.63 11.12
N VAL A 59 -17.81 -6.95 10.35
CA VAL A 59 -19.03 -7.51 10.90
C VAL A 59 -18.59 -8.83 11.49
N ALA A 60 -18.42 -8.86 12.81
CA ALA A 60 -18.26 -10.09 13.55
C ALA A 60 -19.54 -10.90 13.32
N VAL A 61 -19.44 -11.94 12.49
CA VAL A 61 -20.45 -12.99 12.34
C VAL A 61 -20.06 -14.14 13.24
#